data_AF-A0A7S0KDW0-F1
#
_entry.id   AF-A0A7S0KDW0-F1
#
_cell.length_a   1.000
_cell.length_b   1.000
_cell.length_c   1.000
_cell.angle_alpha   90.00
_cell.angle_beta   90.00
_cell.angle_gamma   90.00
#
_symmetry.space_group_name_H-M   'P 1'
#
loop_
_entity.id
_entity.type
_entity.pdbx_description
1 polymer ?
#
loop_
_entity_poly.entity_id
_entity_poly.type
_entity_poly.pdbx_seq_one_letter_code
_entity_poly.pdbx_strand_id
1 'polypeptide(L)'
;GIDAHALRAVAIMGGQKVTGKTRTKRDALPNNAKARKALAKTLSARKPGITFAQKRKADKAARDAKRASGDSARVMNDQGMRKDKYGPLEVRYRALAKKLRQIEDLEAKAATGERLDKQQEKKVRRREYLEAEMANLKKLISGERPSDDEDEDEDE
;
A
#
# COMPACT_ATOMS: atom_id res chain seq x y z
N GLY A 1 -58.77 -17.51 69.79
CA GLY A 1 -59.41 -16.67 68.76
C GLY A 1 -58.46 -15.55 68.41
N ILE A 2 -57.98 -15.57 67.17
CA ILE A 2 -57.26 -14.58 66.35
C ILE A 2 -56.80 -13.29 67.07
N ASP A 3 -55.49 -13.15 67.26
CA ASP A 3 -54.82 -11.92 67.70
C ASP A 3 -54.89 -10.84 66.62
N ALA A 4 -55.69 -9.81 66.88
CA ALA A 4 -55.85 -8.62 66.05
C ALA A 4 -54.69 -7.62 66.24
N HIS A 5 -53.45 -8.06 66.04
CA HIS A 5 -52.27 -7.19 66.09
C HIS A 5 -52.00 -6.43 64.78
N ALA A 6 -53.01 -6.32 63.92
CA ALA A 6 -52.90 -5.62 62.66
C ALA A 6 -53.99 -4.56 62.60
N LEU A 7 -53.63 -3.30 62.85
CA LEU A 7 -54.02 -2.15 62.02
C LEU A 7 -53.55 -0.82 62.64
N ARG A 8 -52.87 -0.04 61.79
CA ARG A 8 -52.81 1.44 61.75
C ARG A 8 -51.83 2.18 62.67
N ALA A 9 -50.70 2.57 62.08
CA ALA A 9 -50.25 3.96 61.89
C ALA A 9 -48.91 3.91 61.12
N VAL A 10 -48.88 4.07 59.80
CA VAL A 10 -48.70 5.36 59.08
C VAL A 10 -47.61 6.23 59.72
N ALA A 11 -46.38 6.21 59.19
CA ALA A 11 -45.85 7.31 58.36
C ALA A 11 -44.33 7.19 58.10
N ILE A 12 -43.94 7.54 56.87
CA ILE A 12 -42.63 8.06 56.41
C ILE A 12 -41.43 7.09 56.40
N MET A 13 -41.30 6.31 55.33
CA MET A 13 -39.98 6.06 54.74
C MET A 13 -40.00 6.49 53.28
N GLY A 14 -39.02 7.32 52.93
CA GLY A 14 -38.95 8.15 51.74
C GLY A 14 -39.40 7.47 50.44
N GLY A 15 -40.32 8.12 49.74
CA GLY A 15 -40.72 7.75 48.39
C GLY A 15 -39.56 7.89 47.42
N GLN A 16 -38.83 6.80 47.21
CA GLN A 16 -38.11 6.62 45.96
C GLN A 16 -39.14 6.26 44.90
N LYS A 17 -39.36 7.16 43.94
CA LYS A 17 -40.08 6.84 42.71
C LYS A 17 -39.33 5.70 42.03
N VAL A 18 -39.76 4.46 42.26
CA VAL A 18 -39.28 3.29 41.51
C VAL A 18 -39.80 3.48 40.09
N THR A 19 -38.99 4.13 39.25
CA THR A 19 -39.27 4.13 37.81
C THR A 19 -39.29 2.66 37.41
N GLY A 20 -40.45 2.13 36.99
CA GLY A 20 -40.66 0.72 36.63
C GLY A 20 -39.86 0.23 35.42
N LYS A 21 -38.70 0.83 35.15
CA LYS A 21 -37.72 0.39 34.17
C LYS A 21 -37.01 -0.82 34.76
N THR A 22 -37.47 -2.01 34.39
CA THR A 22 -36.74 -3.25 34.58
C THR A 22 -35.30 -3.04 34.09
N ARG A 23 -34.32 -3.12 34.99
CA ARG A 23 -32.90 -3.02 34.65
C ARG A 23 -32.57 -4.19 33.72
N THR A 24 -32.53 -3.94 32.43
CA THR A 24 -32.10 -4.94 31.46
C THR A 24 -30.62 -5.26 31.72
N LYS A 25 -30.28 -6.55 31.82
CA LYS A 25 -28.89 -6.96 31.87
C LYS A 25 -28.27 -6.55 30.54
N ARG A 26 -27.10 -5.89 30.56
CA ARG A 26 -26.32 -5.62 29.34
C ARG A 26 -26.03 -6.95 28.65
N ASP A 27 -26.10 -6.95 27.32
CA ASP A 27 -25.72 -8.11 26.52
C ASP A 27 -24.32 -8.58 26.91
N ALA A 28 -24.15 -9.90 27.03
CA ALA A 28 -22.89 -10.51 27.43
C ALA A 28 -21.83 -10.33 26.33
N LEU A 29 -21.11 -9.22 26.36
CA LEU A 29 -19.94 -9.03 25.52
C LEU A 29 -18.83 -9.98 25.99
N PRO A 30 -18.18 -10.73 25.07
CA PRO A 30 -17.10 -11.64 25.45
C PRO A 30 -15.91 -10.87 26.04
N ASN A 31 -15.27 -11.42 27.08
CA ASN A 31 -14.12 -10.79 27.75
C ASN A 31 -12.84 -10.77 26.88
N ASN A 32 -12.83 -11.49 25.76
CA ASN A 32 -11.69 -11.51 24.84
C ASN A 32 -11.74 -10.33 23.85
N ALA A 33 -10.69 -9.51 23.82
CA ALA A 33 -10.55 -8.36 22.91
C ALA A 33 -10.66 -8.74 21.42
N LYS A 34 -10.15 -9.91 21.01
CA LYS A 34 -10.27 -10.41 19.64
C LYS A 34 -11.74 -10.70 19.28
N ALA A 35 -12.48 -11.32 20.20
CA ALA A 35 -13.90 -11.63 20.00
C ALA A 35 -14.75 -10.36 19.94
N ARG A 36 -14.46 -9.36 20.79
CA ARG A 36 -15.13 -8.04 20.74
C ARG A 36 -14.88 -7.32 19.42
N LYS A 37 -13.64 -7.33 18.91
CA LYS A 37 -13.30 -6.73 17.61
C LYS A 37 -13.99 -7.47 16.45
N ALA A 38 -14.08 -8.80 16.51
CA ALA A 38 -14.79 -9.58 15.51
C ALA A 38 -16.29 -9.25 15.48
N LEU A 39 -16.94 -9.17 16.64
CA LEU A 39 -18.35 -8.77 16.76
C LEU A 39 -18.60 -7.34 16.30
N ALA A 40 -17.74 -6.38 16.68
CA ALA A 40 -17.85 -5.01 16.19
C ALA A 40 -17.70 -4.91 14.66
N LYS A 41 -16.84 -5.75 14.07
CA LYS A 41 -16.64 -5.83 12.62
C LYS A 41 -17.83 -6.46 11.90
N THR A 42 -18.45 -7.49 12.46
CA THR A 42 -19.66 -8.10 11.87
C THR A 42 -20.88 -7.20 12.02
N LEU A 43 -21.01 -6.49 13.15
CA LEU A 43 -22.10 -5.53 13.39
C LEU A 43 -21.95 -4.28 12.50
N SER A 44 -20.75 -3.73 12.34
CA SER A 44 -20.50 -2.59 11.42
C SER A 44 -20.58 -2.96 9.94
N ALA A 45 -20.39 -4.24 9.59
CA ALA A 45 -20.62 -4.76 8.24
C ALA A 45 -22.11 -4.93 7.91
N ARG A 46 -23.00 -5.02 8.91
CA ARG A 46 -24.47 -4.99 8.71
C ARG A 46 -24.95 -3.53 8.59
N LYS A 47 -24.53 -2.85 7.51
CA LYS A 47 -25.34 -1.75 6.96
C LYS A 47 -26.54 -2.40 6.27
N PRO A 48 -27.79 -1.94 6.49
CA PRO A 48 -28.96 -2.59 5.92
C PRO A 48 -28.91 -2.54 4.39
N GLY A 49 -29.08 -3.70 3.74
CA GLY A 49 -29.51 -3.78 2.34
C GLY A 49 -28.48 -4.04 1.25
N ILE A 50 -27.18 -4.21 1.53
CA ILE A 50 -26.19 -4.47 0.45
C ILE A 50 -25.33 -5.68 0.79
N THR A 51 -25.47 -6.75 0.00
CA THR A 51 -24.63 -7.95 0.08
C THR A 51 -23.16 -7.62 -0.25
N PHE A 52 -22.22 -8.43 0.22
CA PHE A 52 -20.78 -8.25 -0.06
C PHE A 52 -20.47 -8.18 -1.57
N ALA A 53 -21.18 -8.97 -2.38
CA ALA A 53 -21.05 -8.95 -3.83
C ALA A 53 -21.50 -7.62 -4.46
N GLN A 54 -22.63 -7.06 -3.99
CA GLN A 54 -23.12 -5.76 -4.44
C GLN A 54 -22.17 -4.63 -4.02
N LYS A 55 -21.63 -4.68 -2.79
CA LYS A 55 -20.60 -3.73 -2.34
C LYS A 55 -19.35 -3.78 -3.24
N ARG A 56 -18.87 -4.99 -3.57
CA ARG A 56 -17.72 -5.17 -4.47
C ARG A 56 -17.98 -4.63 -5.88
N LYS A 57 -19.20 -4.83 -6.41
CA LYS A 57 -19.61 -4.25 -7.71
C LYS A 57 -19.67 -2.73 -7.66
N ALA A 58 -20.22 -2.14 -6.59
CA ALA A 58 -20.27 -0.69 -6.41
C ALA A 58 -18.86 -0.07 -6.26
N ASP A 59 -17.98 -0.69 -5.47
CA ASP A 59 -16.60 -0.25 -5.32
C ASP A 59 -15.82 -0.34 -6.64
N LYS A 60 -16.07 -1.38 -7.45
CA LYS A 60 -15.49 -1.50 -8.79
C LYS A 60 -16.01 -0.42 -9.73
N ALA A 61 -17.34 -0.22 -9.77
CA ALA A 61 -17.96 0.83 -10.58
C ALA A 61 -17.49 2.24 -10.20
N ALA A 62 -17.28 2.51 -8.90
CA ALA A 62 -16.73 3.78 -8.43
C ALA A 62 -15.27 3.98 -8.84
N ARG A 63 -14.45 2.93 -8.86
CA ARG A 63 -13.07 2.98 -9.37
C ARG A 63 -13.05 3.20 -10.88
N ASP A 64 -13.89 2.50 -11.62
CA ASP A 64 -13.98 2.61 -13.07
C ASP A 64 -14.51 4.00 -13.47
N ALA A 65 -15.48 4.56 -12.74
CA ALA A 65 -15.97 5.93 -12.92
C ALA A 65 -14.88 6.98 -12.65
N LYS A 66 -14.08 6.82 -11.58
CA LYS A 66 -12.92 7.70 -11.31
C LYS A 66 -11.83 7.60 -12.37
N ARG A 67 -11.66 6.41 -12.98
CA ARG A 67 -10.73 6.21 -14.09
C ARG A 67 -11.24 6.86 -15.38
N ALA A 68 -12.56 6.83 -15.60
CA ALA A 68 -13.22 7.46 -16.74
C ALA A 68 -13.32 8.99 -16.61
N SER A 69 -13.44 9.52 -15.39
CA SER A 69 -13.56 10.96 -15.14
C SER A 69 -12.24 11.73 -15.27
N GLY A 70 -11.12 11.06 -15.57
CA GLY A 70 -9.82 11.71 -15.78
C GLY A 70 -9.19 12.35 -14.53
N ASP A 71 -9.89 12.31 -13.39
CA ASP A 71 -9.55 13.04 -12.15
C ASP A 71 -8.41 12.41 -11.34
N SER A 72 -7.88 11.26 -11.80
CA SER A 72 -6.62 10.76 -11.27
C SER A 72 -5.46 11.39 -12.04
N ALA A 73 -4.78 12.36 -11.44
CA ALA A 73 -3.53 12.96 -11.93
C ALA A 73 -2.48 11.92 -12.40
N ARG A 74 -2.54 10.69 -11.88
CA ARG A 74 -1.70 9.56 -12.31
C ARG A 74 -2.02 9.00 -13.70
N VAL A 75 -3.28 9.03 -14.15
CA VAL A 75 -3.68 8.43 -15.45
C VAL A 75 -3.38 9.38 -16.61
N MET A 76 -3.54 10.68 -16.40
CA MET A 76 -3.20 11.69 -17.43
C MET A 76 -1.69 11.77 -17.67
N ASN A 77 -0.86 11.59 -16.63
CA ASN A 77 0.59 11.62 -16.76
C ASN A 77 1.17 10.37 -17.47
N ASP A 78 0.52 9.21 -17.37
CA ASP A 78 0.95 7.96 -18.02
C ASP A 78 0.62 7.91 -19.53
N GLN A 79 -0.47 8.56 -19.95
CA GLN A 79 -0.85 8.56 -21.37
C GLN A 79 -0.12 9.62 -22.20
N GLY A 80 0.24 10.77 -21.62
CA GLY A 80 0.98 11.83 -22.31
C GLY A 80 2.43 11.46 -22.64
N MET A 81 3.06 10.60 -21.82
CA MET A 81 4.47 10.20 -21.95
C MET A 81 4.71 9.06 -22.96
N ARG A 82 3.67 8.54 -23.60
CA ARG A 82 3.74 7.44 -24.58
C ARG A 82 3.89 7.90 -26.04
N LYS A 83 4.03 9.22 -26.27
CA LYS A 83 3.84 9.80 -27.61
C LYS A 83 5.04 9.78 -28.55
N ASP A 84 6.26 9.52 -28.07
CA ASP A 84 7.41 9.24 -28.94
C ASP A 84 7.96 7.86 -28.58
N LYS A 85 7.52 6.84 -29.33
CA LYS A 85 7.88 5.44 -29.07
C LYS A 85 9.32 5.19 -29.49
N TYR A 86 10.25 5.48 -28.59
CA TYR A 86 11.61 4.94 -28.65
C TYR A 86 11.57 3.45 -28.99
N GLY A 87 12.48 3.00 -29.85
CA GLY A 87 12.65 1.59 -30.17
C GLY A 87 12.99 0.77 -28.92
N PRO A 88 12.77 -0.56 -28.94
CA PRO A 88 13.09 -1.42 -27.80
C PRO A 88 14.55 -1.27 -27.30
N LEU A 89 15.49 -1.00 -28.21
CA LEU A 89 16.91 -0.77 -27.89
C LEU A 89 17.12 0.59 -27.22
N GLU A 90 16.56 1.66 -27.73
CA GLU A 90 16.64 3.00 -27.13
C GLU A 90 16.01 3.06 -25.74
N VAL A 91 14.91 2.32 -25.52
CA VAL A 91 14.30 2.20 -24.19
C VAL A 91 15.27 1.54 -23.21
N ARG A 92 15.94 0.45 -23.63
CA ARG A 92 16.96 -0.23 -22.81
C ARG A 92 18.16 0.67 -22.55
N TYR A 93 18.67 1.34 -23.58
CA TYR A 93 19.78 2.29 -23.49
C TYR A 93 19.48 3.40 -22.46
N ARG A 94 18.29 4.02 -22.55
CA ARG A 94 17.86 5.06 -21.60
C ARG A 94 17.69 4.53 -20.18
N ALA A 95 17.24 3.29 -20.02
CA ALA A 95 17.12 2.65 -18.71
C ALA A 95 18.49 2.39 -18.08
N LEU A 96 19.48 1.94 -18.86
CA LEU A 96 20.86 1.78 -18.40
C LEU A 96 21.49 3.14 -18.06
N ALA A 97 21.30 4.17 -18.88
CA ALA A 97 21.79 5.52 -18.61
C ALA A 97 21.28 6.08 -17.27
N LYS A 98 20.02 5.81 -16.93
CA LYS A 98 19.47 6.18 -15.62
C LYS A 98 20.13 5.42 -14.47
N LYS A 99 20.46 4.13 -14.65
CA LYS A 99 21.15 3.35 -13.62
C LYS A 99 22.58 3.84 -13.40
N LEU A 100 23.31 4.18 -14.47
CA LEU A 100 24.66 4.75 -14.34
C LEU A 100 24.65 6.08 -13.62
N ARG A 101 23.73 7.00 -13.95
CA ARG A 101 23.59 8.26 -13.21
C ARG A 101 23.32 8.05 -11.72
N GLN A 102 22.48 7.08 -11.38
CA GLN A 102 22.24 6.73 -9.96
C GLN A 102 23.51 6.20 -9.28
N ILE A 103 24.38 5.52 -10.01
CA ILE A 103 25.65 5.03 -9.48
C ILE A 103 26.62 6.21 -9.29
N GLU A 104 26.71 7.13 -10.25
CA GLU A 104 27.50 8.38 -10.12
C GLU A 104 27.08 9.17 -8.87
N ASP A 105 25.77 9.31 -8.62
CA ASP A 105 25.25 9.97 -7.41
C ASP A 105 25.67 9.23 -6.12
N LEU A 106 25.76 7.90 -6.15
CA LEU A 106 26.20 7.09 -5.00
C LEU A 106 27.71 7.18 -4.79
N GLU A 107 28.49 7.23 -5.85
CA GLU A 107 29.94 7.42 -5.79
C GLU A 107 30.29 8.82 -5.30
N ALA A 108 29.56 9.85 -5.73
CA ALA A 108 29.72 11.20 -5.22
C ALA A 108 29.47 11.26 -3.70
N LYS A 109 28.43 10.58 -3.21
CA LYS A 109 28.16 10.45 -1.78
C LYS A 109 29.28 9.72 -1.03
N ALA A 110 29.77 8.61 -1.58
CA ALA A 110 30.89 7.88 -1.03
C ALA A 110 32.16 8.76 -0.97
N ALA A 111 32.42 9.55 -2.00
CA ALA A 111 33.55 10.48 -2.07
C ALA A 111 33.44 11.61 -1.03
N THR A 112 32.22 12.05 -0.69
CA THR A 112 31.99 13.00 0.42
C THR A 112 32.11 12.37 1.81
N GLY A 113 32.39 11.07 1.90
CA GLY A 113 32.56 10.34 3.16
C GLY A 113 31.28 9.71 3.71
N GLU A 114 30.17 9.73 2.96
CA GLU A 114 28.93 9.08 3.37
C GLU A 114 29.05 7.56 3.21
N ARG A 115 28.68 6.81 4.25
CA ARG A 115 28.74 5.35 4.22
C ARG A 115 27.58 4.79 3.41
N LEU A 116 27.89 4.07 2.34
CA LEU A 116 26.90 3.37 1.53
C LEU A 116 26.37 2.11 2.24
N ASP A 117 25.09 1.82 2.05
CA ASP A 117 24.48 0.54 2.44
C ASP A 117 24.90 -0.60 1.48
N LYS A 118 24.79 -1.85 1.95
CA LYS A 118 25.10 -3.06 1.17
C LYS A 118 24.38 -3.12 -0.17
N GLN A 119 23.15 -2.60 -0.27
CA GLN A 119 22.45 -2.56 -1.56
C GLN A 119 23.03 -1.51 -2.52
N GLN A 120 23.52 -0.39 -2.00
CA GLN A 120 24.14 0.67 -2.78
C GLN A 120 25.53 0.23 -3.27
N GLU A 121 26.34 -0.38 -2.41
CA GLU A 121 27.63 -0.99 -2.78
C GLU A 121 27.46 -1.99 -3.93
N LYS A 122 26.43 -2.85 -3.88
CA LYS A 122 26.12 -3.79 -4.98
C LYS A 122 25.76 -3.09 -6.29
N LYS A 123 25.18 -1.89 -6.26
CA LYS A 123 24.90 -1.12 -7.47
C LYS A 123 26.18 -0.55 -8.05
N VAL A 124 27.03 0.02 -7.22
CA VAL A 124 28.34 0.56 -7.63
C VAL A 124 29.20 -0.53 -8.28
N ARG A 125 29.27 -1.73 -7.68
CA ARG A 125 29.98 -2.89 -8.26
C ARG A 125 29.50 -3.34 -9.64
N ARG A 126 28.28 -2.98 -10.05
CA ARG A 126 27.72 -3.34 -11.36
C ARG A 126 28.01 -2.30 -12.43
N ARG A 127 28.70 -1.21 -12.10
CA ARG A 127 28.96 -0.08 -13.00
C ARG A 127 29.61 -0.53 -14.31
N GLU A 128 30.74 -1.21 -14.23
CA GLU A 128 31.54 -1.67 -15.39
C GLU A 128 30.69 -2.54 -16.35
N TYR A 129 29.93 -3.49 -15.80
CA TYR A 129 29.03 -4.32 -16.59
C TYR A 129 27.94 -3.50 -17.30
N LEU A 130 27.35 -2.51 -16.61
CA LEU A 130 26.30 -1.66 -17.18
C LEU A 130 26.87 -0.69 -18.23
N GLU A 131 28.12 -0.27 -18.10
CA GLU A 131 28.85 0.52 -19.10
C GLU A 131 29.13 -0.31 -20.36
N ALA A 132 29.60 -1.55 -20.21
CA ALA A 132 29.79 -2.47 -21.33
C ALA A 132 28.48 -2.79 -22.06
N GLU A 133 27.40 -3.09 -21.33
CA GLU A 133 26.08 -3.31 -21.92
C GLU A 133 25.57 -2.07 -22.67
N MET A 134 25.84 -0.87 -22.16
CA MET A 134 25.47 0.39 -22.80
C MET A 134 26.28 0.65 -24.08
N ALA A 135 27.58 0.34 -24.09
CA ALA A 135 28.42 0.43 -25.26
C ALA A 135 27.92 -0.51 -26.37
N ASN A 136 27.57 -1.74 -26.02
CA ASN A 136 27.00 -2.72 -26.95
C ASN A 136 25.65 -2.26 -27.51
N LEU A 137 24.76 -1.72 -26.67
CA LEU A 137 23.51 -1.14 -27.15
C LEU A 137 23.73 0.05 -28.07
N LYS A 138 24.74 0.87 -27.81
CA LYS A 138 25.07 2.01 -28.69
C LYS A 138 25.51 1.54 -30.08
N LYS A 139 26.37 0.52 -30.16
CA LYS A 139 26.78 -0.13 -31.43
C LYS A 139 25.57 -0.70 -32.19
N LEU A 140 24.70 -1.41 -31.48
CA LEU A 140 23.47 -1.98 -32.06
C LEU A 140 22.49 -0.90 -32.56
N ILE A 141 22.37 0.22 -31.85
CA ILE A 141 21.52 1.36 -32.24
C ILE A 141 22.11 2.10 -33.45
N SER A 142 23.44 2.27 -33.51
CA SER A 142 24.11 2.91 -34.65
C SER A 142 24.15 2.03 -35.90
N GLY A 143 23.74 0.76 -35.82
CA GLY A 143 23.80 -0.20 -36.93
C GLY A 143 25.21 -0.75 -37.18
N GLU A 144 26.14 -0.48 -36.26
CA GLU A 144 27.49 -1.03 -36.28
C GLU A 144 27.39 -2.48 -35.78
N ARG A 145 27.59 -3.44 -36.69
CA ARG A 145 27.60 -4.86 -36.36
C ARG A 145 28.69 -5.08 -35.30
N PRO A 146 28.46 -5.89 -34.25
CA PRO A 146 29.54 -6.23 -33.34
C PRO A 146 30.65 -6.89 -34.16
N SER A 147 31.80 -6.20 -34.28
CA SER A 147 33.04 -6.87 -34.64
C SER A 147 33.28 -7.87 -33.53
N ASP A 148 33.45 -9.11 -33.93
CA ASP A 148 33.91 -10.22 -33.09
C ASP A 148 35.42 -9.98 -32.85
N ASP A 149 35.77 -8.80 -32.32
CA ASP A 149 37.14 -8.49 -31.96
C ASP A 149 37.41 -9.21 -30.64
N GLU A 150 37.86 -10.44 -30.84
CA GLU A 150 38.60 -11.30 -29.94
C GLU A 150 39.37 -10.49 -28.90
N ASP A 151 39.07 -10.72 -27.62
CA ASP A 151 39.97 -10.40 -26.52
C ASP A 151 41.24 -11.26 -26.71
N GLU A 152 42.14 -10.83 -27.59
CA GLU A 152 43.55 -11.25 -27.59
C GLU A 152 44.21 -10.56 -26.40
N ASP A 153 43.99 -11.12 -25.21
CA ASP A 153 44.87 -10.91 -24.06
C ASP A 153 46.24 -11.54 -24.38
N GLU A 154 47.09 -10.80 -25.10
CA GLU A 154 48.53 -11.05 -25.19
C GLU A 154 49.19 -10.41 -23.94
N ASP A 155 49.13 -11.11 -22.80
CA ASP A 155 49.92 -10.78 -21.61
C ASP A 155 51.35 -11.34 -21.78
N GLU A 156 52.35 -10.46 -21.92
CA GLU A 156 53.80 -10.72 -21.75
C GLU A 156 54.20 -10.89 -20.28
#